data_AF-T0GUS4-F1
#
_entry.id   AF-T0GUS4-F1
#
_cell.length_a   1.000
_cell.length_b   1.000
_cell.length_c   1.000
_cell.angle_alpha   90.00
_cell.angle_beta   90.00
_cell.angle_gamma   90.00
#
_symmetry.space_group_name_H-M   'P 1'
#
loop_
_entity.id
_entity.type
_entity.pdbx_description
1 polymer ?
#
loop_
_entity_poly.entity_id
_entity_poly.type
_entity_poly.pdbx_seq_one_letter_code
_entity_poly.pdbx_strand_id
1 'polypeptide(L)'
;MRFFTDTKGRSFPVSRVRKVHEPRKLPDSKVDTVRVDLDGDDAVEVYPSDAKTITEGPIQFIPADAGTYFLYAGDSADDGVYRTTVIGWALCADGNVRAVTPDGPDDGGVSNADTILLPNGRVHRYEEEHASEAAWLAAKFKS
;
A
#
# COMPACT_ATOMS: atom_id res chain seq x y z
N MET A 1 -10.06 -10.75 8.40
CA MET A 1 -10.99 -9.87 7.64
C MET A 1 -10.84 -8.46 8.20
N ARG A 2 -10.55 -7.46 7.36
CA ARG A 2 -10.30 -6.07 7.80
C ARG A 2 -11.58 -5.25 7.76
N PHE A 3 -11.75 -4.36 8.73
CA PHE A 3 -12.90 -3.46 8.87
C PHE A 3 -12.44 -2.01 8.93
N PHE A 4 -13.34 -1.10 8.56
CA PHE A 4 -13.21 0.34 8.78
C PHE A 4 -14.50 0.87 9.42
N THR A 5 -14.42 2.06 10.03
CA THR A 5 -15.54 2.67 10.75
C THR A 5 -15.95 3.96 10.06
N ASP A 6 -17.25 4.19 9.88
CA ASP A 6 -17.76 5.45 9.34
C ASP A 6 -17.79 6.55 10.41
N THR A 7 -18.08 7.77 9.99
CA THR A 7 -18.24 8.94 10.88
C THR A 7 -19.35 8.78 11.94
N LYS A 8 -20.21 7.76 11.82
CA LYS A 8 -21.29 7.44 12.77
C LYS A 8 -20.95 6.27 13.69
N GLY A 9 -19.73 5.74 13.62
CA GLY A 9 -19.29 4.61 14.46
C GLY A 9 -19.73 3.23 13.96
N ARG A 10 -20.27 3.12 12.74
CA ARG A 10 -20.67 1.83 12.15
C ARG A 10 -19.47 1.20 11.45
N SER A 11 -19.27 -0.11 11.68
CA SER A 11 -18.17 -0.85 11.07
C SER A 11 -18.59 -1.58 9.80
N PHE A 12 -17.74 -1.54 8.78
CA PHE A 12 -17.96 -2.17 7.48
C PHE A 12 -16.72 -2.97 7.06
N PRO A 13 -16.89 -4.13 6.41
CA PRO A 13 -15.75 -4.87 5.87
C PRO A 13 -15.16 -4.13 4.66
N VAL A 14 -13.82 -4.06 4.59
CA VAL A 14 -13.12 -3.42 3.45
C VAL A 14 -13.45 -4.12 2.12
N SER A 15 -13.78 -5.41 2.15
CA SER A 15 -14.16 -6.17 0.95
C SER A 15 -15.45 -5.69 0.28
N ARG A 16 -16.26 -4.85 0.92
CA ARG A 16 -17.44 -4.22 0.31
C ARG A 16 -17.12 -2.91 -0.41
N VAL A 17 -15.90 -2.39 -0.29
CA VAL A 17 -15.54 -1.09 -0.85
C VAL A 17 -15.40 -1.21 -2.36
N ARG A 18 -16.21 -0.44 -3.08
CA ARG A 18 -16.17 -0.35 -4.54
C ARG A 18 -15.33 0.84 -5.01
N LYS A 19 -15.44 1.97 -4.31
CA LYS A 19 -14.74 3.20 -4.70
C LYS A 19 -14.53 4.11 -3.49
N VAL A 20 -13.33 4.68 -3.39
CA VAL A 20 -13.02 5.77 -2.47
C VAL A 20 -12.92 7.06 -3.28
N HIS A 21 -13.57 8.13 -2.83
CA HIS A 21 -13.59 9.43 -3.51
C HIS A 21 -12.56 10.38 -2.90
N GLU A 22 -12.31 11.51 -3.57
CA GLU A 22 -11.45 12.55 -3.00
C GLU A 22 -12.08 13.19 -1.74
N PRO A 23 -11.26 13.69 -0.80
CA PRO A 23 -11.73 14.41 0.37
C PRO A 23 -12.60 15.62 -0.01
N ARG A 24 -13.69 15.82 0.71
CA ARG A 24 -14.59 16.96 0.52
C ARG A 24 -15.02 17.57 1.85
N LYS A 25 -15.32 18.86 1.83
CA LYS A 25 -16.02 19.54 2.93
C LYS A 25 -17.52 19.36 2.78
N LEU A 26 -18.16 18.81 3.82
CA LEU A 26 -19.61 18.83 3.94
C LEU A 26 -20.06 20.24 4.39
N PRO A 27 -21.23 20.73 3.92
CA PRO A 27 -21.69 22.10 4.20
C PRO A 27 -21.71 22.48 5.69
N ASP A 28 -21.98 21.51 6.57
CA ASP A 28 -22.11 21.70 8.01
C ASP A 28 -20.97 21.08 8.83
N SER A 29 -19.90 20.59 8.18
CA SER A 29 -18.78 19.94 8.85
C SER A 29 -17.54 20.84 8.91
N LYS A 30 -16.89 20.88 10.07
CA LYS A 30 -15.55 21.48 10.23
C LYS A 30 -14.42 20.54 9.81
N VAL A 31 -14.74 19.26 9.57
CA VAL A 31 -13.78 18.21 9.27
C VAL A 31 -14.04 17.70 7.85
N ASP A 32 -12.98 17.54 7.07
CA ASP A 32 -13.07 16.93 5.75
C ASP A 32 -13.52 15.47 5.90
N THR A 33 -14.39 15.01 5.01
CA THR A 33 -14.79 13.59 4.94
C THR A 33 -14.49 13.03 3.57
N VAL A 34 -14.35 11.72 3.52
CA VAL A 34 -14.20 10.97 2.29
C VAL A 34 -15.43 10.09 2.11
N ARG A 35 -16.06 10.21 0.95
CA ARG A 35 -17.14 9.30 0.56
C ARG A 35 -16.54 7.96 0.12
N VAL A 36 -17.12 6.87 0.59
CA VAL A 36 -16.80 5.50 0.20
C VAL A 36 -18.07 4.83 -0.32
N ASP A 37 -18.07 4.44 -1.59
CA ASP A 37 -19.14 3.65 -2.18
C ASP A 37 -18.93 2.17 -1.87
N LEU A 38 -19.99 1.51 -1.41
CA LEU A 38 -20.01 0.09 -1.08
C LEU A 38 -20.81 -0.71 -2.12
N ASP A 39 -20.68 -2.04 -2.09
CA ASP A 39 -21.55 -2.93 -2.84
C ASP A 39 -23.02 -2.75 -2.45
N GLY A 40 -23.93 -2.79 -3.44
CA GLY A 40 -25.38 -2.69 -3.23
C GLY A 40 -25.92 -1.26 -3.23
N ASP A 41 -25.27 -0.32 -3.92
CA ASP A 41 -25.63 1.11 -4.03
C ASP A 41 -25.58 1.89 -2.69
N ASP A 42 -24.99 1.29 -1.66
CA ASP A 42 -24.72 1.93 -0.37
C ASP A 42 -23.52 2.89 -0.46
N ALA A 43 -23.54 3.97 0.32
CA ALA A 43 -22.36 4.85 0.50
C ALA A 43 -22.25 5.34 1.94
N VAL A 44 -21.01 5.52 2.41
CA VAL A 44 -20.69 5.98 3.77
C VAL A 44 -19.64 7.08 3.72
N GLU A 45 -19.61 7.91 4.77
CA GLU A 45 -18.60 8.97 4.94
C GLU A 45 -17.62 8.54 6.04
N VAL A 46 -16.33 8.58 5.74
CA VAL A 46 -15.23 8.22 6.66
C VAL A 46 -14.30 9.42 6.85
N TYR A 47 -13.45 9.36 7.88
CA TYR A 47 -12.40 10.36 8.04
C TYR A 47 -11.25 10.11 7.04
N PRO A 48 -10.52 11.16 6.62
CA PRO A 48 -9.40 11.01 5.68
C PRO A 48 -8.33 10.00 6.11
N SER A 49 -8.05 9.90 7.43
CA SER A 49 -7.14 8.89 7.98
C SER A 49 -7.61 7.46 7.73
N ASP A 50 -8.92 7.22 7.86
CA ASP A 50 -9.53 5.92 7.59
C ASP A 50 -9.58 5.64 6.09
N ALA A 51 -9.83 6.66 5.26
CA ALA A 51 -9.79 6.54 3.81
C ALA A 51 -8.41 6.08 3.32
N LYS A 52 -7.33 6.69 3.81
CA LYS A 52 -5.95 6.29 3.51
C LYS A 52 -5.73 4.80 3.83
N THR A 53 -6.18 4.39 5.01
CA THR A 53 -6.12 3.01 5.51
C THR A 53 -6.87 2.03 4.60
N ILE A 54 -8.00 2.45 4.03
CA ILE A 54 -8.81 1.66 3.08
C ILE A 54 -8.11 1.55 1.72
N THR A 55 -7.60 2.66 1.17
CA THR A 55 -7.00 2.71 -0.18
C THR A 55 -5.66 1.99 -0.26
N GLU A 56 -4.81 2.19 0.74
CA GLU A 56 -3.48 1.59 0.80
C GLU A 56 -3.50 0.17 1.38
N GLY A 57 -4.68 -0.27 1.82
CA GLY A 57 -4.87 -1.60 2.36
C GLY A 57 -4.60 -2.70 1.32
N PRO A 58 -3.91 -3.79 1.71
CA PRO A 58 -3.71 -4.93 0.84
C PRO A 58 -5.03 -5.62 0.54
N ILE A 59 -5.35 -5.77 -0.74
CA ILE A 59 -6.49 -6.58 -1.23
C ILE A 59 -6.05 -7.99 -1.60
N GLN A 60 -4.81 -8.15 -2.07
CA GLN A 60 -4.23 -9.43 -2.44
C GLN A 60 -2.74 -9.44 -2.09
N PHE A 61 -2.25 -10.59 -1.62
CA PHE A 61 -0.84 -10.82 -1.34
C PHE A 61 -0.24 -11.80 -2.35
N ILE A 62 0.97 -11.50 -2.80
CA ILE A 62 1.80 -12.35 -3.65
C ILE A 62 3.11 -12.59 -2.88
N PRO A 63 3.47 -13.83 -2.53
CA PRO A 63 4.74 -14.10 -1.87
C PRO A 63 5.93 -13.60 -2.69
N ALA A 64 6.93 -13.05 -2.03
CA ALA A 64 8.19 -12.66 -2.68
C ALA A 64 9.13 -13.87 -2.73
N ASP A 65 10.04 -13.87 -3.71
CA ASP A 65 11.08 -14.90 -3.78
C ASP A 65 12.04 -14.77 -2.59
N ALA A 66 12.46 -15.90 -2.06
CA ALA A 66 13.44 -15.95 -0.98
C ALA A 66 14.75 -15.27 -1.41
N GLY A 67 15.26 -14.36 -0.57
CA GLY A 67 16.43 -13.54 -0.89
C GLY A 67 16.10 -12.19 -1.53
N THR A 68 14.84 -11.78 -1.52
CA THR A 68 14.43 -10.42 -1.88
C THR A 68 14.54 -9.47 -0.67
N TYR A 69 15.18 -8.32 -0.86
CA TYR A 69 15.39 -7.33 0.20
C TYR A 69 15.17 -5.91 -0.29
N PHE A 70 14.68 -5.03 0.58
CA PHE A 70 14.96 -3.61 0.47
C PHE A 70 16.37 -3.31 0.97
N LEU A 71 17.05 -2.38 0.29
CA LEU A 71 18.34 -1.84 0.69
C LEU A 71 18.17 -0.39 1.11
N TYR A 72 18.81 -0.02 2.23
CA TYR A 72 18.83 1.34 2.77
C TYR A 72 20.26 1.80 2.86
N ALA A 73 20.54 3.01 2.36
CA ALA A 73 21.74 3.72 2.76
C ALA A 73 21.47 4.39 4.11
N GLY A 74 22.40 4.28 5.05
CA GLY A 74 22.34 5.11 6.24
C GLY A 74 22.55 6.59 5.91
N ASP A 75 22.10 7.47 6.80
CA ASP A 75 22.07 8.92 6.57
C ASP A 75 23.48 9.54 6.49
N SER A 76 24.49 8.88 7.06
CA SER A 76 25.90 9.25 6.91
C SER A 76 26.68 8.23 6.07
N ALA A 77 27.77 8.69 5.45
CA ALA A 77 28.65 7.86 4.62
C ALA A 77 29.26 6.67 5.40
N ASP A 78 29.30 6.74 6.73
CA ASP A 78 29.87 5.73 7.61
C ASP A 78 28.84 4.69 8.09
N ASP A 79 27.54 4.93 7.88
CA ASP A 79 26.47 4.09 8.43
C ASP A 79 26.27 2.77 7.66
N GLY A 80 26.92 2.60 6.51
CA GLY A 80 26.83 1.38 5.71
C GLY A 80 25.46 1.17 5.03
N VAL A 81 25.24 -0.05 4.56
CA VAL A 81 23.99 -0.47 3.88
C VAL A 81 23.22 -1.43 4.77
N TYR A 82 22.00 -1.05 5.12
CA TYR A 82 21.05 -1.91 5.83
C TYR A 82 20.14 -2.62 4.84
N ARG A 83 19.53 -3.71 5.28
CA ARG A 83 18.52 -4.41 4.48
C ARG A 83 17.37 -4.93 5.30
N THR A 84 16.19 -4.93 4.71
CA THR A 84 14.97 -5.53 5.27
C THR A 84 14.43 -6.55 4.29
N THR A 85 14.05 -7.72 4.79
CA THR A 85 13.48 -8.78 3.97
C THR A 85 12.12 -8.35 3.42
N VAL A 86 11.92 -8.53 2.11
CA VAL A 86 10.59 -8.45 1.50
C VAL A 86 9.97 -9.84 1.57
N ILE A 87 8.87 -9.96 2.30
CA ILE A 87 8.14 -11.23 2.48
C ILE A 87 7.04 -11.42 1.42
N GLY A 88 6.61 -10.33 0.79
CA GLY A 88 5.59 -10.37 -0.24
C GLY A 88 5.35 -9.02 -0.91
N TRP A 89 4.36 -9.02 -1.79
CA TRP A 89 3.85 -7.88 -2.51
C TRP A 89 2.34 -7.80 -2.25
N ALA A 90 1.88 -6.62 -1.86
CA ALA A 90 0.49 -6.30 -1.66
C ALA A 90 -0.03 -5.55 -2.87
N LEU A 91 -1.00 -6.11 -3.59
CA LEU A 91 -1.86 -5.30 -4.46
C LEU A 91 -2.84 -4.56 -3.55
N CYS A 92 -2.93 -3.24 -3.70
CA CYS A 92 -3.78 -2.38 -2.88
C CYS A 92 -5.03 -1.93 -3.64
N ALA A 93 -6.00 -1.36 -2.93
CA ALA A 93 -7.28 -0.94 -3.53
C ALA A 93 -7.13 0.26 -4.49
N ASP A 94 -6.06 1.03 -4.36
CA ASP A 94 -5.67 2.08 -5.32
C ASP A 94 -5.02 1.54 -6.60
N GLY A 95 -4.83 0.22 -6.71
CA GLY A 95 -4.21 -0.44 -7.86
C GLY A 95 -2.68 -0.45 -7.81
N ASN A 96 -2.06 0.16 -6.81
CA ASN A 96 -0.61 0.14 -6.64
C ASN A 96 -0.19 -1.18 -5.98
N VAL A 97 1.03 -1.61 -6.31
CA VAL A 97 1.69 -2.73 -5.62
C VAL A 97 2.71 -2.19 -4.66
N ARG A 98 2.61 -2.62 -3.40
CA ARG A 98 3.51 -2.24 -2.32
C ARG A 98 4.27 -3.46 -1.84
N ALA A 99 5.55 -3.30 -1.56
CA ALA A 99 6.30 -4.35 -0.88
C ALA A 99 5.76 -4.56 0.54
N VAL A 100 5.91 -5.79 1.03
CA VAL A 100 5.51 -6.17 2.39
C VAL A 100 6.74 -6.65 3.12
N THR A 101 7.00 -6.04 4.27
CA THR A 101 8.07 -6.42 5.20
C THR A 101 7.46 -7.10 6.43
N PRO A 102 8.26 -7.60 7.38
CA PRO A 102 7.75 -8.09 8.66
C PRO A 102 6.94 -7.05 9.46
N ASP A 103 7.16 -5.75 9.21
CA ASP A 103 6.46 -4.66 9.87
C ASP A 103 5.13 -4.27 9.19
N GLY A 104 4.88 -4.80 7.99
CA GLY A 104 3.66 -4.59 7.22
C GLY A 104 3.92 -4.14 5.78
N PRO A 105 2.85 -3.78 5.05
CA PRO A 105 2.98 -3.11 3.75
C PRO A 105 3.73 -1.78 3.91
N ASP A 106 4.71 -1.56 3.05
CA ASP A 106 5.43 -0.29 2.97
C ASP A 106 4.48 0.80 2.45
N ASP A 107 4.24 1.84 3.25
CA ASP A 107 3.36 2.97 2.94
C ASP A 107 4.11 4.17 2.34
N GLY A 108 5.36 3.95 1.88
CA GLY A 108 6.27 5.01 1.44
C GLY A 108 6.94 5.73 2.62
N GLY A 109 6.63 5.34 3.85
CA GLY A 109 7.25 5.86 5.07
C GLY A 109 8.68 5.41 5.28
N VAL A 110 9.14 4.36 4.58
CA VAL A 110 10.55 3.97 4.61
C VAL A 110 11.33 4.82 3.60
N SER A 111 11.44 6.11 3.92
CA SER A 111 11.95 7.22 3.10
C SER A 111 13.35 7.04 2.47
N ASN A 112 14.03 5.93 2.77
CA ASN A 112 15.39 5.65 2.35
C ASN A 112 15.53 4.31 1.60
N ALA A 113 14.43 3.57 1.37
CA ALA A 113 14.44 2.35 0.53
C ALA A 113 14.35 2.73 -0.96
N ASP A 114 15.45 3.21 -1.50
CA ASP A 114 15.50 3.55 -2.93
C ASP A 114 15.66 2.31 -3.81
N THR A 115 15.82 1.12 -3.23
CA THR A 115 16.39 0.00 -3.96
C THR A 115 15.97 -1.38 -3.45
N ILE A 116 15.65 -2.29 -4.37
CA ILE A 116 15.36 -3.70 -4.13
C ILE A 116 16.51 -4.57 -4.64
N LEU A 117 17.01 -5.45 -3.78
CA LEU A 117 17.91 -6.55 -4.12
C LEU A 117 17.09 -7.80 -4.41
N LEU A 118 17.27 -8.38 -5.58
CA LEU A 118 16.64 -9.63 -6.00
C LEU A 118 17.54 -10.84 -5.67
N PRO A 119 16.97 -12.06 -5.61
CA PRO A 119 17.72 -13.28 -5.29
C PRO A 119 18.89 -13.57 -6.24
N ASN A 120 18.83 -13.09 -7.47
CA ASN A 120 19.89 -13.23 -8.47
C ASN A 120 21.02 -12.18 -8.33
N GLY A 121 21.02 -11.39 -7.26
CA GLY A 121 22.01 -10.34 -7.01
C GLY A 121 21.76 -9.04 -7.78
N ARG A 122 20.71 -8.96 -8.60
CA ARG A 122 20.37 -7.72 -9.30
C ARG A 122 19.72 -6.72 -8.36
N VAL A 123 20.05 -5.46 -8.60
CA VAL A 123 19.64 -4.33 -7.80
C VAL A 123 18.77 -3.44 -8.68
N HIS A 124 17.57 -3.10 -8.21
CA HIS A 124 16.57 -2.32 -8.94
C HIS A 124 16.20 -1.09 -8.12
N ARG A 125 16.11 0.08 -8.76
CA ARG A 125 15.61 1.27 -8.08
C ARG A 125 14.12 1.10 -7.83
N TYR A 126 13.68 1.31 -6.59
CA TYR A 126 12.27 1.33 -6.25
C TYR A 126 11.74 2.73 -6.59
N GLU A 127 10.96 2.83 -7.66
CA GLU A 127 10.30 4.08 -8.05
C GLU A 127 8.82 3.94 -7.74
N GLU A 128 8.34 4.70 -6.75
CA GLU A 128 6.97 4.66 -6.21
C GLU A 128 5.88 4.93 -7.28
N GLU A 129 6.25 5.53 -8.42
CA GLU A 129 5.32 5.91 -9.49
C GLU A 129 4.95 4.80 -10.49
N HIS A 130 5.42 3.56 -10.33
CA HIS A 130 5.23 2.53 -11.34
C HIS A 130 4.28 1.38 -10.93
N ALA A 131 2.98 1.60 -11.19
CA ALA A 131 1.99 0.54 -11.43
C ALA A 131 2.42 -0.50 -12.50
N SER A 132 3.49 -0.23 -13.26
CA SER A 132 4.10 -1.16 -14.23
C SER A 132 5.04 -2.21 -13.63
N GLU A 133 5.46 -2.11 -12.36
CA GLU A 133 6.28 -3.18 -11.75
C GLU A 133 5.46 -4.43 -11.41
N ALA A 134 4.17 -4.28 -11.10
CA ALA A 134 3.24 -5.42 -11.01
C ALA A 134 3.14 -6.17 -12.35
N ALA A 135 3.11 -5.42 -13.46
CA ALA A 135 3.13 -5.98 -14.81
C ALA A 135 4.49 -6.59 -15.17
N TRP A 136 5.60 -6.03 -14.67
CA TRP A 136 6.94 -6.61 -14.83
C TRP A 136 7.11 -7.90 -14.01
N LEU A 137 6.72 -7.91 -12.73
CA LEU A 137 6.70 -9.10 -11.87
C LEU A 137 5.81 -10.18 -12.50
N ALA A 138 4.58 -9.84 -12.91
CA ALA A 138 3.65 -10.77 -13.56
C ALA A 138 4.13 -11.28 -14.95
N ALA A 139 4.90 -10.48 -15.69
CA ALA A 139 5.50 -10.91 -16.96
C ALA A 139 6.68 -11.85 -16.76
N LYS A 140 7.45 -11.68 -15.68
CA LYS A 140 8.66 -12.45 -15.39
C LYS A 140 8.37 -13.84 -14.80
N PHE A 141 7.24 -14.02 -14.12
CA PHE A 141 6.77 -15.34 -13.64
C PHE A 141 6.03 -16.17 -14.71
N LYS A 142 5.95 -15.69 -15.97
CA LYS A 142 5.39 -16.43 -17.11
C LYS A 142 6.44 -16.99 -18.08
N SER A 143 7.73 -16.79 -17.81
CA SER A 143 8.86 -17.34 -18.59
C SER A 143 9.66 -18.33 -17.77
#